data_AF-A0A958Z740-F1
#
_entry.id   AF-A0A958Z740-F1
#
_cell.length_a   1.000
_cell.length_b   1.000
_cell.length_c   1.000
_cell.angle_alpha   90.00
_cell.angle_beta   90.00
_cell.angle_gamma   90.00
#
_symmetry.space_group_name_H-M   'P 1'
#
loop_
_entity.id
_entity.type
_entity.pdbx_description
1 polymer ?
#
loop_
_entity_poly.entity_id
_entity_poly.type
_entity_poly.pdbx_seq_one_letter_code
_entity_poly.pdbx_strand_id
1 'polypeptide(L)'
;LSRTGSIDGENMVINNSGQSSLAIQLGGSYEFRHCTFANYWTNGFRSFPAVSLDNSLETSTEILVFDLIKADFKNCIIYGNERRELSLFQVTGGAFNFNFENCLLRFEDPTGEFDNDPLYDFNNSALYTATKFNLDPVFQNTEMNNFNIETGTSGAENIGKSGVLPLTDLNGTSRSNPPDAG
;
A
#
# COMPACT_ATOMS: atom_id res chain seq x y z
N LEU A 1 -6.72 6.51 -9.17
CA LEU A 1 -7.15 7.67 -8.38
C LEU A 1 -8.60 7.48 -7.97
N SER A 2 -8.91 7.69 -6.69
CA SER A 2 -10.28 7.73 -6.17
C SER A 2 -10.46 8.96 -5.28
N ARG A 3 -11.66 9.55 -5.32
CA ARG A 3 -12.06 10.72 -4.51
C ARG A 3 -13.38 10.44 -3.82
N THR A 4 -13.44 10.58 -2.50
CA THR A 4 -14.66 10.32 -1.69
C THR A 4 -15.32 8.98 -2.05
N GLY A 5 -14.52 7.96 -2.39
CA GLY A 5 -14.99 6.74 -3.04
C GLY A 5 -15.33 5.62 -2.07
N SER A 6 -15.96 4.56 -2.60
CA SER A 6 -16.05 3.26 -1.96
C SER A 6 -15.48 2.21 -2.92
N ILE A 7 -14.36 1.59 -2.55
CA ILE A 7 -13.69 0.59 -3.40
C ILE A 7 -13.41 -0.67 -2.58
N ASP A 8 -13.82 -1.80 -3.13
CA ASP A 8 -13.40 -3.14 -2.71
C ASP A 8 -12.55 -3.73 -3.86
N GLY A 9 -11.27 -4.00 -3.60
CA GLY A 9 -10.35 -4.57 -4.58
C GLY A 9 -9.69 -5.84 -4.04
N GLU A 10 -9.55 -6.85 -4.89
CA GLU A 10 -8.91 -8.10 -4.52
C GLU A 10 -8.07 -8.68 -5.65
N ASN A 11 -6.97 -9.36 -5.29
CA ASN A 11 -6.16 -10.16 -6.21
C ASN A 11 -5.75 -9.39 -7.47
N MET A 12 -5.21 -8.19 -7.28
CA MET A 12 -4.85 -7.28 -8.39
C MET A 12 -3.45 -6.75 -8.26
N VAL A 13 -2.83 -6.46 -9.41
CA VAL A 13 -1.51 -5.82 -9.48
C VAL A 13 -1.64 -4.50 -10.25
N ILE A 14 -1.20 -3.41 -9.65
CA ILE A 14 -1.05 -2.11 -10.31
C ILE A 14 0.42 -1.71 -10.25
N ASN A 15 1.01 -1.39 -11.39
CA ASN A 15 2.40 -0.98 -11.52
C ASN A 15 2.60 0.07 -12.64
N ASN A 16 3.80 0.64 -12.68
CA ASN A 16 4.33 1.45 -13.78
C ASN A 16 3.50 2.72 -14.00
N SER A 17 3.17 3.38 -12.89
CA SER A 17 2.39 4.62 -12.89
C SER A 17 3.35 5.81 -12.86
N GLY A 18 3.25 6.72 -13.84
CA GLY A 18 4.07 7.94 -13.85
C GLY A 18 3.86 8.87 -12.63
N GLN A 19 2.86 8.57 -11.79
CA GLN A 19 2.56 9.23 -10.51
C GLN A 19 2.43 8.16 -9.40
N SER A 20 1.28 8.00 -8.75
CA SER A 20 0.98 6.89 -7.82
C SER A 20 0.18 5.78 -8.48
N SER A 21 0.42 4.54 -8.08
CA SER A 21 -0.38 3.37 -8.48
C SER A 21 -1.74 3.35 -7.80
N LEU A 22 -1.81 3.82 -6.56
CA LEU A 22 -3.06 4.13 -5.86
C LEU A 22 -2.96 5.51 -5.21
N ALA A 23 -3.88 6.39 -5.57
CA ALA A 23 -4.10 7.65 -4.87
C ALA A 23 -5.55 7.67 -4.38
N ILE A 24 -5.71 7.73 -3.06
CA ILE A 24 -6.96 8.00 -2.37
C ILE A 24 -6.89 9.45 -1.91
N GLN A 25 -7.84 10.25 -2.36
CA GLN A 25 -7.93 11.66 -2.03
C GLN A 25 -9.30 11.95 -1.43
N LEU A 26 -9.39 12.98 -0.58
CA LEU A 26 -10.67 13.45 -0.04
C LEU A 26 -11.42 12.36 0.77
N GLY A 27 -10.71 11.44 1.40
CA GLY A 27 -11.33 10.40 2.23
C GLY A 27 -12.12 9.35 1.45
N GLY A 28 -13.07 8.69 2.10
CA GLY A 28 -13.85 7.56 1.57
C GLY A 28 -13.68 6.26 2.37
N SER A 29 -14.01 5.13 1.74
CA SER A 29 -13.95 3.79 2.34
C SER A 29 -13.31 2.79 1.37
N TYR A 30 -12.24 2.13 1.80
CA TYR A 30 -11.41 1.30 0.93
C TYR A 30 -11.06 -0.02 1.62
N GLU A 31 -11.15 -1.11 0.87
CA GLU A 31 -10.65 -2.42 1.29
C GLU A 31 -9.90 -3.09 0.15
N PHE A 32 -8.68 -3.54 0.44
CA PHE A 32 -7.82 -4.24 -0.50
C PHE A 32 -7.32 -5.55 0.11
N ARG A 33 -7.47 -6.66 -0.63
CA ARG A 33 -7.08 -8.00 -0.17
C ARG A 33 -6.22 -8.69 -1.21
N HIS A 34 -5.01 -9.12 -0.83
CA HIS A 34 -4.05 -9.74 -1.74
C HIS A 34 -3.83 -8.87 -2.99
N CYS A 35 -3.44 -7.61 -2.77
CA CYS A 35 -3.18 -6.68 -3.86
C CYS A 35 -1.71 -6.26 -3.85
N THR A 36 -1.12 -6.12 -5.02
CA THR A 36 0.21 -5.52 -5.19
C THR A 36 0.08 -4.14 -5.81
N PHE A 37 0.37 -3.10 -5.03
CA PHE A 37 0.54 -1.73 -5.49
C PHE A 37 2.04 -1.47 -5.60
N ALA A 38 2.60 -1.78 -6.76
CA ALA A 38 4.00 -1.54 -7.06
C ALA A 38 4.16 -0.24 -7.85
N ASN A 39 5.33 0.39 -7.84
CA ASN A 39 5.66 1.41 -8.84
C ASN A 39 7.13 1.40 -9.23
N TYR A 40 7.43 0.73 -10.34
CA TYR A 40 8.75 0.66 -10.95
C TYR A 40 8.87 1.53 -12.21
N TRP A 41 8.17 2.66 -12.25
CA TRP A 41 8.26 3.62 -13.35
C TRP A 41 9.68 4.18 -13.50
N THR A 42 10.23 4.13 -14.72
CA THR A 42 11.57 4.62 -15.06
C THR A 42 11.60 5.62 -16.23
N ASN A 43 10.45 5.91 -16.85
CA ASN A 43 10.34 6.80 -18.02
C ASN A 43 10.28 8.30 -17.66
N GLY A 44 10.91 8.69 -16.54
CA GLY A 44 10.98 10.07 -16.06
C GLY A 44 11.05 10.14 -14.54
N PHE A 45 11.12 11.37 -14.01
CA PHE A 45 11.08 11.60 -12.58
C PHE A 45 9.70 11.27 -12.00
N ARG A 46 9.69 10.61 -10.85
CA ARG A 46 8.49 10.34 -10.08
C ARG A 46 8.59 11.05 -8.73
N SER A 47 7.62 11.91 -8.46
CA SER A 47 7.56 12.68 -7.20
C SER A 47 6.64 12.07 -6.16
N PHE A 48 5.84 11.06 -6.53
CA PHE A 48 4.81 10.48 -5.68
C PHE A 48 5.08 9.00 -5.39
N PRO A 49 4.80 8.53 -4.18
CA PRO A 49 4.92 7.11 -3.81
C PRO A 49 3.93 6.22 -4.58
N ALA A 50 4.11 4.89 -4.51
CA ALA A 50 3.17 3.93 -5.07
C ALA A 50 1.75 4.10 -4.50
N VAL A 51 1.63 4.34 -3.18
CA VAL A 51 0.34 4.55 -2.50
C VAL A 51 0.33 5.89 -1.77
N SER A 52 -0.73 6.68 -1.96
CA SER A 52 -0.97 7.92 -1.19
C SER A 52 -2.40 7.97 -0.65
N LEU A 53 -2.56 8.32 0.63
CA LEU A 53 -3.83 8.58 1.28
C LEU A 53 -3.91 10.05 1.73
N ASP A 54 -4.99 10.74 1.35
CA ASP A 54 -5.31 12.11 1.75
C ASP A 54 -6.80 12.24 2.09
N ASN A 55 -7.13 13.16 3.00
CA ASN A 55 -8.50 13.48 3.40
C ASN A 55 -8.87 14.96 3.23
N SER A 56 -8.20 15.71 2.36
CA SER A 56 -8.39 17.16 2.31
C SER A 56 -8.32 17.78 0.91
N LEU A 57 -9.00 18.91 0.74
CA LEU A 57 -8.88 19.75 -0.44
C LEU A 57 -8.57 21.18 -0.02
N GLU A 58 -7.36 21.64 -0.33
CA GLU A 58 -7.02 23.06 -0.21
C GLU A 58 -7.68 23.85 -1.36
N THR A 59 -8.43 24.89 -0.99
CA THR A 59 -9.03 25.85 -1.91
C THR A 59 -8.36 27.22 -1.71
N SER A 60 -8.69 28.19 -2.55
CA SER A 60 -8.16 29.56 -2.42
C SER A 60 -8.50 30.26 -1.10
N THR A 61 -9.50 29.76 -0.35
CA THR A 61 -10.05 30.43 0.83
C THR A 61 -10.04 29.56 2.09
N GLU A 62 -10.08 28.24 1.94
CA GLU A 62 -10.18 27.31 3.06
C GLU A 62 -9.64 25.91 2.72
N ILE A 63 -9.38 25.11 3.75
CA ILE A 63 -9.09 23.68 3.62
C ILE A 63 -10.37 22.91 3.96
N LEU A 64 -10.91 22.19 2.97
CA LEU A 64 -12.03 21.28 3.17
C LEU A 64 -11.50 19.95 3.68
N VAL A 65 -12.09 19.43 4.77
CA VAL A 65 -11.69 18.16 5.39
C VAL A 65 -12.80 17.13 5.20
N PHE A 66 -12.40 15.92 4.84
CA PHE A 66 -13.28 14.80 4.58
C PHE A 66 -12.94 13.63 5.52
N ASP A 67 -13.89 12.72 5.70
CA ASP A 67 -13.66 11.51 6.47
C ASP A 67 -13.07 10.41 5.59
N LEU A 68 -11.84 9.97 5.90
CA LEU A 68 -11.36 8.66 5.50
C LEU A 68 -11.91 7.65 6.52
N ILE A 69 -13.10 7.14 6.22
CA ILE A 69 -13.87 6.24 7.09
C ILE A 69 -13.09 4.95 7.35
N LYS A 70 -12.44 4.42 6.31
CA LYS A 70 -11.65 3.19 6.34
C LYS A 70 -10.70 3.13 5.15
N ALA A 71 -9.49 2.63 5.36
CA ALA A 71 -8.56 2.19 4.33
C ALA A 71 -7.79 0.96 4.81
N ASP A 72 -8.36 -0.21 4.58
CA ASP A 72 -7.79 -1.49 5.01
C ASP A 72 -7.04 -2.16 3.86
N PHE A 73 -5.79 -2.53 4.11
CA PHE A 73 -4.95 -3.31 3.21
C PHE A 73 -4.59 -4.60 3.93
N LYS A 74 -4.94 -5.75 3.35
CA LYS A 74 -4.71 -7.06 3.94
C LYS A 74 -3.96 -7.97 2.99
N ASN A 75 -2.84 -8.52 3.43
CA ASN A 75 -1.95 -9.34 2.61
C ASN A 75 -1.48 -8.61 1.34
N CYS A 76 -1.25 -7.30 1.42
CA CYS A 76 -0.87 -6.51 0.24
C CYS A 76 0.64 -6.30 0.17
N ILE A 77 1.15 -6.06 -1.04
CA ILE A 77 2.51 -5.55 -1.26
C ILE A 77 2.41 -4.08 -1.70
N ILE A 78 3.14 -3.19 -1.03
CA ILE A 78 3.31 -1.79 -1.40
C ILE A 78 4.79 -1.53 -1.59
N TYR A 79 5.21 -1.40 -2.85
CA TYR A 79 6.63 -1.39 -3.18
C TYR A 79 6.92 -0.57 -4.44
N GLY A 80 8.19 -0.43 -4.77
CA GLY A 80 8.65 0.25 -5.98
C GLY A 80 10.12 0.59 -5.91
N ASN A 81 10.56 1.42 -6.84
CA ASN A 81 11.95 1.81 -7.00
C ASN A 81 12.37 3.03 -6.14
N GLU A 82 11.44 3.69 -5.45
CA GLU A 82 11.74 4.79 -4.53
C GLU A 82 11.85 4.30 -3.09
N ARG A 83 12.53 5.06 -2.24
CA ARG A 83 12.74 4.72 -0.82
C ARG A 83 11.46 4.77 0.01
N ARG A 84 10.49 5.58 -0.39
CA ARG A 84 9.22 5.77 0.32
C ARG A 84 8.08 5.54 -0.66
N GLU A 85 7.37 4.43 -0.47
CA GLU A 85 6.26 4.03 -1.35
C GLU A 85 4.88 4.18 -0.70
N LEU A 86 4.85 4.83 0.47
CA LEU A 86 3.64 5.25 1.16
C LEU A 86 3.74 6.75 1.48
N SER A 87 2.65 7.49 1.27
CA SER A 87 2.43 8.82 1.84
C SER A 87 1.05 8.89 2.49
N LEU A 88 1.02 9.44 3.69
CA LEU A 88 -0.17 9.69 4.48
C LEU A 88 -0.25 11.19 4.75
N PHE A 89 -1.35 11.81 4.36
CA PHE A 89 -1.61 13.23 4.61
C PHE A 89 -2.95 13.39 5.31
N GLN A 90 -2.88 13.65 6.62
CA GLN A 90 -4.07 13.89 7.44
C GLN A 90 -4.22 15.38 7.72
N VAL A 91 -5.40 15.91 7.45
CA VAL A 91 -5.87 17.16 8.04
C VAL A 91 -6.86 16.84 9.15
N THR A 92 -6.60 17.39 10.34
CA THR A 92 -7.45 17.22 11.53
C THR A 92 -8.81 17.87 11.31
N GLY A 93 -9.88 17.27 11.84
CA GLY A 93 -11.26 17.74 11.67
C GLY A 93 -12.17 16.73 10.98
N GLY A 94 -11.58 15.67 10.41
CA GLY A 94 -12.26 14.48 9.92
C GLY A 94 -11.55 13.19 10.36
N ALA A 95 -12.20 12.06 10.15
CA ALA A 95 -11.63 10.73 10.40
C ALA A 95 -10.47 10.43 9.44
N PHE A 96 -9.47 9.69 9.93
CA PHE A 96 -8.35 9.21 9.14
C PHE A 96 -7.99 7.77 9.51
N ASN A 97 -8.90 6.84 9.21
CA ASN A 97 -8.76 5.45 9.63
C ASN A 97 -8.12 4.62 8.52
N PHE A 98 -6.99 3.97 8.83
CA PHE A 98 -6.33 3.03 7.93
C PHE A 98 -5.70 1.88 8.72
N ASN A 99 -5.50 0.74 8.06
CA ASN A 99 -4.74 -0.36 8.60
C ASN A 99 -4.02 -1.14 7.48
N PHE A 100 -2.75 -1.47 7.71
CA PHE A 100 -1.99 -2.42 6.90
C PHE A 100 -1.79 -3.70 7.71
N GLU A 101 -2.53 -4.76 7.37
CA GLU A 101 -2.49 -6.07 8.01
C GLU A 101 -1.74 -7.10 7.15
N ASN A 102 -0.69 -7.70 7.69
CA ASN A 102 0.10 -8.75 7.03
C ASN A 102 0.64 -8.32 5.65
N CYS A 103 1.02 -7.05 5.53
CA CYS A 103 1.53 -6.48 4.29
C CYS A 103 3.07 -6.55 4.22
N LEU A 104 3.61 -6.39 3.01
CA LEU A 104 5.00 -6.01 2.78
C LEU A 104 5.05 -4.57 2.26
N LEU A 105 5.79 -3.69 2.93
CA LEU A 105 5.81 -2.26 2.62
C LEU A 105 7.24 -1.71 2.49
N ARG A 106 7.49 -0.87 1.48
CA ARG A 106 8.74 -0.10 1.37
C ARG A 106 8.61 1.30 1.94
N PHE A 107 9.32 1.57 3.02
CA PHE A 107 9.46 2.89 3.61
C PHE A 107 10.78 2.99 4.37
N GLU A 108 11.75 3.67 3.77
CA GLU A 108 13.06 3.95 4.34
C GLU A 108 13.15 5.43 4.72
N ASP A 109 13.39 5.71 5.99
CA ASP A 109 13.63 7.06 6.53
C ASP A 109 14.98 7.14 7.25
N PRO A 110 16.09 7.16 6.49
CA PRO A 110 17.44 7.13 7.08
C PRO A 110 17.78 8.40 7.87
N THR A 111 16.98 9.47 7.72
CA THR A 111 17.19 10.77 8.38
C THR A 111 16.26 11.01 9.56
N GLY A 112 15.31 10.11 9.83
CA GLY A 112 14.34 10.25 10.91
C GLY A 112 13.39 11.44 10.73
N GLU A 113 13.06 11.78 9.48
CA GLU A 113 12.12 12.86 9.15
C GLU A 113 10.72 12.59 9.73
N PHE A 114 10.31 11.32 9.83
CA PHE A 114 9.00 10.86 10.24
C PHE A 114 8.98 10.25 11.66
N ASP A 115 10.11 10.25 12.38
CA ASP A 115 10.23 9.62 13.72
C ASP A 115 9.22 10.16 14.75
N ASN A 116 8.76 11.40 14.58
CA ASN A 116 7.79 12.04 15.47
C ASN A 116 6.37 12.12 14.87
N ASP A 117 6.15 11.55 13.68
CA ASP A 117 4.83 11.53 13.06
C ASP A 117 4.09 10.25 13.48
N PRO A 118 2.98 10.35 14.25
CA PRO A 118 2.24 9.19 14.72
C PRO A 118 1.62 8.36 13.60
N LEU A 119 1.45 8.91 12.39
CA LEU A 119 0.97 8.16 11.24
C LEU A 119 1.98 7.12 10.75
N TYR A 120 3.28 7.34 11.02
CA TYR A 120 4.37 6.47 10.59
C TYR A 120 5.00 5.71 11.77
N ASP A 121 4.32 5.62 12.91
CA ASP A 121 4.71 4.70 13.99
C ASP A 121 4.46 3.26 13.55
N PHE A 122 5.46 2.66 12.89
CA PHE A 122 5.40 1.29 12.39
C PHE A 122 5.35 0.23 13.50
N ASN A 123 5.49 0.61 14.78
CA ASN A 123 5.25 -0.29 15.92
C ASN A 123 3.79 -0.25 16.40
N ASN A 124 2.97 0.69 15.93
CA ASN A 124 1.57 0.80 16.28
C ASN A 124 0.75 -0.29 15.56
N SER A 125 0.42 -1.35 16.29
CA SER A 125 -0.36 -2.48 15.76
C SER A 125 -1.80 -2.14 15.37
N ALA A 126 -2.32 -0.96 15.72
CA ALA A 126 -3.62 -0.50 15.24
C ALA A 126 -3.55 0.06 13.81
N LEU A 127 -2.38 0.53 13.37
CA LEU A 127 -2.12 1.06 12.03
C LEU A 127 -1.39 0.04 11.14
N TYR A 128 -0.50 -0.76 11.74
CA TYR A 128 0.36 -1.72 11.06
C TYR A 128 0.33 -3.08 11.77
N THR A 129 -0.63 -3.93 11.41
CA THR A 129 -0.83 -5.24 12.03
C THR A 129 0.08 -6.29 11.36
N ALA A 130 1.09 -6.82 12.05
CA ALA A 130 1.96 -7.88 11.52
C ALA A 130 2.61 -7.58 10.14
N THR A 131 2.76 -6.31 9.79
CA THR A 131 3.33 -5.85 8.52
C THR A 131 4.85 -5.92 8.56
N LYS A 132 5.46 -6.30 7.43
CA LYS A 132 6.90 -6.32 7.21
C LYS A 132 7.33 -5.11 6.41
N PHE A 133 8.51 -4.58 6.72
CA PHE A 133 9.03 -3.38 6.09
C PHE A 133 10.40 -3.65 5.47
N ASN A 134 10.63 -3.08 4.28
CA ASN A 134 11.93 -3.00 3.62
C ASN A 134 12.63 -4.36 3.36
N LEU A 135 11.89 -5.46 3.35
CA LEU A 135 12.35 -6.72 2.76
C LEU A 135 12.14 -6.66 1.25
N ASP A 136 13.02 -7.29 0.48
CA ASP A 136 12.90 -7.33 -0.97
C ASP A 136 11.80 -8.34 -1.36
N PRO A 137 10.76 -7.95 -2.12
CA PRO A 137 9.78 -8.89 -2.66
C PRO A 137 10.37 -9.84 -3.71
N VAL A 138 11.58 -9.54 -4.24
CA VAL A 138 12.28 -10.33 -5.25
C VAL A 138 11.34 -10.69 -6.42
N PHE A 139 10.75 -9.66 -7.04
CA PHE A 139 9.88 -9.86 -8.20
C PHE A 139 10.68 -10.37 -9.40
N GLN A 140 10.11 -11.33 -10.15
CA GLN A 140 10.76 -11.97 -11.28
C GLN A 140 11.19 -10.98 -12.38
N ASN A 141 10.30 -10.07 -12.81
CA ASN A 141 10.65 -9.04 -13.79
C ASN A 141 9.68 -7.85 -13.76
N THR A 142 10.04 -6.79 -13.03
CA THR A 142 9.22 -5.58 -12.88
C THR A 142 9.08 -4.76 -14.16
N GLU A 143 10.05 -4.82 -15.08
CA GLU A 143 10.03 -4.11 -16.36
C GLU A 143 9.01 -4.73 -17.34
N MET A 144 8.77 -6.03 -17.22
CA MET A 144 7.79 -6.77 -18.02
C MET A 144 6.42 -6.93 -17.31
N ASN A 145 6.20 -6.23 -16.19
CA ASN A 145 5.04 -6.41 -15.31
C ASN A 145 4.83 -7.86 -14.81
N ASN A 146 5.92 -8.62 -14.67
CA ASN A 146 5.89 -9.93 -14.02
C ASN A 146 6.19 -9.76 -12.52
N PHE A 147 5.12 -9.68 -11.74
CA PHE A 147 5.13 -9.49 -10.29
C PHE A 147 5.02 -10.79 -9.48
N ASN A 148 5.23 -11.94 -10.13
CA ASN A 148 5.47 -13.16 -9.37
C ASN A 148 6.74 -12.98 -8.52
N ILE A 149 6.71 -13.49 -7.29
CA ILE A 149 7.85 -13.43 -6.37
C ILE A 149 8.74 -14.66 -6.56
N GLU A 150 10.04 -14.51 -6.29
CA GLU A 150 10.98 -15.64 -6.31
C GLU A 150 10.86 -16.49 -5.04
N THR A 151 10.57 -17.78 -5.22
CA THR A 151 10.38 -18.74 -4.13
C THR A 151 11.69 -19.04 -3.40
N GLY A 152 11.61 -19.13 -2.07
CA GLY A 152 12.72 -19.40 -1.14
C GLY A 152 13.58 -18.19 -0.79
N THR A 153 13.28 -17.01 -1.31
CA THR A 153 14.09 -15.79 -1.09
C THR A 153 13.29 -14.52 -0.89
N SER A 154 12.02 -14.47 -1.33
CA SER A 154 11.23 -13.26 -1.29
C SER A 154 10.78 -12.93 0.14
N GLY A 155 10.89 -11.65 0.50
CA GLY A 155 10.36 -11.10 1.74
C GLY A 155 8.83 -11.11 1.84
N ALA A 156 8.12 -11.40 0.74
CA ALA A 156 6.67 -11.54 0.70
C ALA A 156 6.20 -12.97 1.01
N GLU A 157 7.11 -13.95 1.05
CA GLU A 157 6.73 -15.35 1.25
C GLU A 157 6.20 -15.61 2.65
N ASN A 158 5.06 -16.31 2.73
CA ASN A 158 4.47 -16.84 3.96
C ASN A 158 4.19 -15.78 5.06
N ILE A 159 4.06 -14.49 4.70
CA ILE A 159 3.76 -13.42 5.66
C ILE A 159 2.28 -13.06 5.74
N GLY A 160 1.47 -13.55 4.81
CA GLY A 160 0.05 -13.25 4.71
C GLY A 160 -0.78 -13.91 5.80
N LYS A 161 -1.93 -13.32 6.09
CA LYS A 161 -2.97 -13.89 6.97
C LYS A 161 -3.75 -14.97 6.25
N SER A 162 -3.81 -16.16 6.85
CA SER A 162 -4.57 -17.29 6.33
C SER A 162 -6.08 -17.04 6.30
N GLY A 163 -6.77 -17.65 5.34
CA GLY A 163 -8.25 -17.59 5.23
C GLY A 163 -8.80 -16.28 4.65
N VAL A 164 -7.93 -15.35 4.26
CA VAL A 164 -8.33 -14.14 3.53
C VAL A 164 -8.68 -14.50 2.09
N LEU A 165 -9.87 -14.13 1.64
CA LEU A 165 -10.31 -14.32 0.26
C LEU A 165 -9.66 -13.30 -0.69
N PRO A 166 -9.44 -13.67 -1.96
CA PRO A 166 -9.66 -14.99 -2.55
C PRO A 166 -8.60 -16.04 -2.16
N LEU A 167 -8.94 -17.33 -2.28
CA LEU A 167 -8.05 -18.44 -1.93
C LEU A 167 -7.09 -18.85 -3.06
N THR A 168 -7.22 -18.24 -4.24
CA THR A 168 -6.33 -18.41 -5.38
C THR A 168 -5.61 -17.11 -5.69
N ASP A 169 -4.39 -17.21 -6.21
CA ASP A 169 -3.62 -16.07 -6.70
C ASP A 169 -4.10 -15.59 -8.07
N LEU A 170 -3.43 -14.59 -8.63
CA LEU A 170 -3.76 -14.00 -9.93
C LEU A 170 -3.51 -14.96 -11.11
N ASN A 171 -2.69 -16.00 -10.92
CA ASN A 171 -2.42 -17.04 -11.90
C ASN A 171 -3.41 -18.23 -11.79
N GLY A 172 -4.32 -18.21 -10.81
CA GLY A 172 -5.27 -19.30 -10.54
C GLY A 172 -4.71 -20.43 -9.67
N THR A 173 -3.54 -20.25 -9.06
CA THR A 173 -2.94 -21.23 -8.14
C THR A 173 -3.52 -21.05 -6.74
N SER A 174 -3.78 -22.15 -6.04
CA SER A 174 -4.21 -22.07 -4.63
C SER A 174 -3.10 -21.48 -3.77
N ARG A 175 -3.46 -20.53 -2.91
CA ARG A 175 -2.52 -19.86 -2.01
C ARG A 175 -2.03 -20.83 -0.92
N SER A 176 -0.78 -20.66 -0.51
CA SER A 176 -0.15 -21.38 0.61
C SER A 176 -0.83 -21.07 1.95
N ASN A 177 -0.40 -21.77 3.00
CA ASN A 177 -0.86 -21.52 4.37
C ASN A 177 0.32 -21.51 5.36
N PRO A 178 0.74 -20.33 5.86
CA PRO A 178 0.22 -18.99 5.54
C PRO A 178 0.43 -18.61 4.06
N PRO A 179 -0.44 -17.79 3.46
CA PRO A 179 -0.26 -17.32 2.09
C PRO A 179 0.93 -16.36 1.99
N ASP A 180 1.48 -16.20 0.79
CA ASP A 180 2.36 -15.08 0.48
C ASP A 180 1.52 -13.77 0.45
N ALA A 181 2.17 -12.64 0.74
CA ALA A 181 1.54 -11.34 0.48
C ALA A 181 1.50 -11.07 -1.03
N GLY A 182 0.47 -10.35 -1.48
CA GLY A 182 0.31 -9.92 -2.88
C GLY A 182 -0.73 -10.69 -3.67
#